data_AF-A0A1J3K409-F1
#
_entry.id   AF-A0A1J3K409-F1
#
_cell.length_a   1.000
_cell.length_b   1.000
_cell.length_c   1.000
_cell.angle_alpha   90.00
_cell.angle_beta   90.00
_cell.angle_gamma   90.00
#
_symmetry.space_group_name_H-M   'P 1'
#
loop_
_entity.id
_entity.type
_entity.pdbx_description
1 polymer ?
#
loop_
_entity_poly.entity_id
_entity_poly.type
_entity_poly.pdbx_seq_one_letter_code
_entity_poly.pdbx_strand_id
1 'polypeptide(L)'
;YTNSNVDIHTFNQSKYPRVVADEFVPWPSKGKTDKDGWYPPGHGDVFPSLMNSGKLDAFLSQGKEYVFVANSDNLGAIVDLKILKHLIQNKNEYCMEVTPKTLADVKGG
;
A
#
# COMPACT_ATOMS: atom_id res chain seq x y z
N TYR A 1 -2.75 2.43 -23.85
CA TYR A 1 -3.65 3.26 -23.02
C TYR A 1 -3.77 4.70 -23.53
N THR A 2 -3.58 4.98 -24.83
CA THR A 2 -3.67 6.33 -25.41
C THR A 2 -5.09 6.87 -25.59
N ASN A 3 -6.12 6.07 -25.30
CA ASN A 3 -7.55 6.43 -25.45
C ASN A 3 -8.32 6.48 -24.11
N SER A 4 -7.66 6.41 -22.94
CA SER A 4 -8.31 6.55 -21.63
C SER A 4 -7.96 7.88 -20.99
N ASN A 5 -8.96 8.57 -20.42
CA ASN A 5 -8.77 9.81 -19.65
C ASN A 5 -8.25 9.53 -18.22
N VAL A 6 -7.31 8.59 -18.09
CA VAL A 6 -6.74 8.14 -16.82
C VAL A 6 -5.24 8.35 -16.86
N ASP A 7 -4.73 9.08 -15.87
CA ASP A 7 -3.30 9.26 -15.65
C ASP A 7 -2.78 8.19 -14.68
N ILE A 8 -1.87 7.34 -15.14
CA ILE A 8 -1.36 6.19 -14.40
C ILE A 8 0.01 6.52 -13.83
N HIS A 9 0.11 6.52 -12.50
CA HIS A 9 1.37 6.69 -11.79
C HIS A 9 1.79 5.36 -11.16
N THR A 10 3.08 5.06 -11.23
CA THR A 10 3.68 3.91 -10.53
C THR A 10 4.80 4.41 -9.61
N PHE A 11 4.98 3.68 -8.51
CA PHE A 11 6.12 3.82 -7.61
C PHE A 11 6.47 2.44 -7.07
N ASN A 12 7.73 2.26 -6.66
CA ASN A 12 8.17 1.00 -6.07
C ASN A 12 8.03 1.06 -4.55
N GLN A 13 7.60 -0.06 -3.98
CA GLN A 13 7.78 -0.30 -2.56
C GLN A 13 9.27 -0.45 -2.20
N SER A 14 9.58 -0.24 -0.93
CA SER A 14 10.93 -0.36 -0.38
C SER A 14 11.42 -1.81 -0.41
N LYS A 15 12.73 -1.98 -0.17
CA LYS A 15 13.38 -3.28 -0.07
C LYS A 15 14.24 -3.33 1.19
N TYR A 16 13.96 -4.29 2.06
CA TYR A 16 14.61 -4.43 3.37
C TYR A 16 15.51 -5.68 3.38
N PRO A 17 16.66 -5.66 4.08
CA PRO A 17 17.54 -6.82 4.16
C PRO A 17 16.90 -7.87 5.08
N ARG A 18 16.95 -9.14 4.68
CA ARG A 18 16.62 -10.24 5.60
C ARG A 18 17.63 -10.28 6.72
N VAL A 19 17.19 -10.73 7.90
CA VAL A 19 18.02 -10.85 9.10
C VAL A 19 18.29 -12.32 9.37
N VAL A 20 19.55 -12.65 9.69
CA VAL A 20 19.93 -14.00 10.15
C VAL A 20 19.37 -14.19 11.55
N ALA A 21 18.49 -15.18 11.72
CA ALA A 21 17.66 -15.33 12.94
C ALA A 21 18.49 -15.42 14.23
N ASP A 22 19.57 -16.20 14.22
CA ASP A 22 20.38 -16.46 15.42
C ASP A 22 21.36 -15.32 15.75
N GLU A 23 21.70 -14.49 14.75
CA GLU A 23 22.77 -13.48 14.86
C GLU A 23 22.25 -12.04 14.85
N PHE A 24 21.00 -11.82 14.44
CA PHE A 24 20.38 -10.51 14.30
C PHE A 24 21.15 -9.55 13.38
N VAL A 25 21.94 -10.08 12.44
CA VAL A 25 22.67 -9.29 11.43
C VAL A 25 22.00 -9.37 10.06
N PRO A 26 22.10 -8.31 9.23
CA PRO A 26 21.64 -8.36 7.86
C PRO A 26 22.34 -9.48 7.08
N TRP A 27 21.58 -10.33 6.41
CA TRP A 27 22.10 -11.42 5.59
C TRP A 27 23.03 -10.95 4.45
N PRO A 28 22.78 -9.78 3.81
CA PRO A 28 23.74 -9.19 2.87
C PRO A 28 25.12 -8.94 3.48
N SER A 29 25.21 -8.63 4.78
CA SER A 29 26.50 -8.45 5.47
C SER A 29 27.27 -9.77 5.65
N LYS A 30 26.63 -10.92 5.44
CA LYS A 30 27.24 -12.26 5.42
C LYS A 30 27.61 -12.72 4.00
N GLY A 31 27.59 -11.82 3.03
CA GLY A 31 27.92 -12.12 1.62
C GLY A 31 26.73 -12.59 0.78
N LYS A 32 25.51 -12.67 1.32
CA LYS A 32 24.29 -12.93 0.54
C LYS A 32 23.67 -11.64 0.03
N THR A 33 24.36 -11.01 -0.91
CA THR A 33 23.96 -9.74 -1.53
C THR A 33 23.00 -9.90 -2.71
N ASP A 34 22.69 -11.14 -3.11
CA ASP A 34 21.72 -11.44 -4.14
C ASP A 34 20.28 -11.11 -3.71
N LYS A 35 19.32 -11.29 -4.62
CA LYS A 35 17.90 -10.94 -4.38
C LYS A 35 17.31 -11.65 -3.16
N ASP A 36 17.80 -12.83 -2.82
CA ASP A 36 17.26 -13.66 -1.74
C ASP A 36 17.65 -13.10 -0.36
N GLY A 37 18.73 -12.32 -0.27
CA GLY A 37 19.10 -11.55 0.91
C GLY A 37 18.16 -10.38 1.24
N TRP A 38 17.14 -10.14 0.42
CA TRP A 38 16.19 -9.03 0.58
C TRP A 38 14.73 -9.49 0.53
N TYR A 39 13.83 -8.63 1.01
CA TYR A 39 12.39 -8.84 0.92
C TYR A 39 11.63 -7.50 0.84
N PRO A 40 10.42 -7.49 0.25
CA PRO A 40 9.53 -6.35 0.38
C PRO A 40 8.90 -6.33 1.79
N PRO A 41 8.88 -5.19 2.49
CA PRO A 41 8.44 -5.08 3.88
C PRO A 41 6.91 -5.17 4.10
N GLY A 42 6.17 -5.82 3.20
CA GLY A 42 4.72 -5.96 3.26
C GLY A 42 3.95 -4.72 2.80
N HIS A 43 2.63 -4.84 2.68
CA HIS A 43 1.77 -3.79 2.11
C HIS A 43 1.70 -2.50 2.94
N GLY A 44 2.04 -2.55 4.23
CA GLY A 44 2.11 -1.35 5.09
C GLY A 44 3.16 -0.33 4.64
N ASP A 45 4.12 -0.76 3.82
CA ASP A 45 5.14 0.10 3.21
C ASP A 45 4.59 1.03 2.11
N VAL A 46 3.31 0.90 1.74
CA VAL A 46 2.65 1.81 0.81
C VAL A 46 2.80 3.28 1.24
N PHE A 47 2.73 3.59 2.53
CA PHE A 47 2.84 4.96 3.03
C PHE A 47 4.26 5.55 2.91
N PRO A 48 5.31 4.93 3.49
CA PRO A 48 6.67 5.44 3.33
C PRO A 48 7.12 5.43 1.87
N SER A 49 6.72 4.43 1.07
CA SER A 49 7.08 4.39 -0.35
C SER A 49 6.37 5.44 -1.19
N LEU A 50 5.09 5.73 -0.93
CA LEU A 50 4.38 6.83 -1.57
C LEU A 50 5.03 8.18 -1.25
N MET A 51 5.40 8.39 0.02
CA MET A 51 6.12 9.59 0.46
C MET A 51 7.51 9.69 -0.19
N ASN A 52 8.34 8.66 -0.06
CA ASN A 52 9.72 8.63 -0.56
C ASN A 52 9.81 8.72 -2.09
N SER A 53 8.76 8.31 -2.81
CA SER A 53 8.68 8.46 -4.26
C SER A 53 8.45 9.89 -4.75
N GLY A 54 8.11 10.82 -3.86
CA GLY A 54 7.70 12.19 -4.20
C GLY A 54 6.29 12.29 -4.81
N LYS A 55 5.57 11.17 -4.95
CA LYS A 55 4.21 11.15 -5.50
C LYS A 55 3.19 11.71 -4.53
N LEU A 56 3.39 11.52 -3.22
CA LEU A 56 2.53 12.13 -2.21
C LEU A 56 2.47 13.66 -2.40
N ASP A 57 3.64 14.32 -2.45
CA ASP A 57 3.72 15.77 -2.65
C ASP A 57 3.10 16.21 -3.97
N ALA A 58 3.33 15.45 -5.05
CA ALA A 58 2.74 15.74 -6.36
C ALA A 58 1.20 15.64 -6.37
N PHE A 59 0.61 14.71 -5.61
CA PHE A 59 -0.85 14.59 -5.50
C PHE A 59 -1.43 15.66 -4.57
N LEU A 60 -0.74 15.97 -3.47
CA LEU A 60 -1.12 17.06 -2.58
C LEU A 60 -1.09 18.41 -3.31
N SER A 61 -0.08 18.67 -4.15
CA SER A 61 -0.01 19.90 -4.95
C SER A 61 -1.12 20.01 -6.00
N GLN A 62 -1.77 18.90 -6.36
CA GLN A 62 -2.96 18.85 -7.22
C GLN A 62 -4.28 18.97 -6.44
N GLY A 63 -4.23 19.15 -5.11
CA GLY A 63 -5.40 19.24 -4.25
C GLY A 63 -6.09 17.90 -3.98
N LYS A 64 -5.36 16.78 -4.04
CA LYS A 64 -5.90 15.46 -3.65
C LYS A 64 -5.82 15.30 -2.13
N GLU A 65 -6.93 14.95 -1.49
CA GLU A 65 -7.02 14.84 -0.02
C GLU A 65 -7.32 13.41 0.47
N TYR A 66 -7.97 12.59 -0.35
CA TYR A 66 -8.35 11.22 -0.01
C TYR A 66 -7.75 10.23 -1.00
N VAL A 67 -7.32 9.08 -0.49
CA VAL A 67 -6.87 7.93 -1.28
C VAL A 67 -7.73 6.72 -0.94
N PHE A 68 -8.21 6.03 -1.97
CA PHE A 68 -8.84 4.72 -1.84
C PHE A 68 -7.79 3.64 -2.10
N VAL A 69 -7.58 2.75 -1.13
CA VAL A 69 -6.59 1.66 -1.21
C VAL A 69 -7.33 0.34 -1.23
N ALA A 70 -7.04 -0.48 -2.24
CA ALA A 70 -7.62 -1.80 -2.40
C ALA A 70 -6.56 -2.79 -2.89
N ASN A 71 -6.76 -4.07 -2.58
CA ASN A 71 -5.94 -5.13 -3.16
C ASN A 71 -6.30 -5.29 -4.65
N SER A 72 -5.28 -5.51 -5.48
CA SER A 72 -5.45 -5.63 -6.93
C SER A 72 -6.27 -6.85 -7.37
N ASP A 73 -6.37 -7.87 -6.54
CA ASP A 73 -7.15 -9.08 -6.76
C ASP A 73 -8.61 -8.97 -6.27
N ASN A 74 -8.97 -7.89 -5.55
CA ASN A 74 -10.35 -7.62 -5.15
C ASN A 74 -11.12 -6.85 -6.23
N LEU A 75 -11.74 -7.57 -7.15
CA LEU A 75 -12.54 -6.97 -8.24
C LEU A 75 -13.83 -6.28 -7.76
N GLY A 76 -14.27 -6.51 -6.52
CA GLY A 76 -15.42 -5.86 -5.92
C GLY A 76 -15.11 -4.50 -5.29
N ALA A 77 -13.83 -4.16 -5.13
CA ALA A 77 -13.40 -2.89 -4.58
C ALA A 77 -13.55 -1.78 -5.62
N ILE A 78 -14.58 -0.96 -5.46
CA ILE A 78 -14.86 0.20 -6.31
C ILE A 78 -15.01 1.45 -5.44
N VAL A 79 -14.84 2.63 -6.05
CA VAL A 79 -15.04 3.90 -5.33
C VAL A 79 -16.53 4.10 -5.05
N ASP A 80 -16.92 4.08 -3.77
CA ASP A 80 -18.26 4.46 -3.32
C ASP A 80 -18.27 5.91 -2.77
N LEU A 81 -18.93 6.82 -3.48
CA LEU A 81 -19.04 8.23 -3.10
C LEU A 81 -19.84 8.45 -1.81
N LYS A 82 -20.68 7.50 -1.38
CA LYS A 82 -21.37 7.57 -0.10
C LYS A 82 -20.40 7.43 1.06
N ILE A 83 -19.40 6.55 0.93
CA ILE A 83 -18.33 6.38 1.91
C ILE A 83 -17.49 7.66 1.96
N LEU A 84 -17.03 8.16 0.81
CA LEU A 84 -16.25 9.42 0.75
C LEU A 84 -17.02 10.59 1.39
N LYS A 85 -18.30 10.75 1.06
CA LYS A 85 -19.16 11.77 1.68
C LYS A 85 -19.23 11.61 3.20
N HIS A 86 -19.37 10.39 3.70
CA HIS A 86 -19.36 10.12 5.14
C HIS A 86 -18.04 10.53 5.80
N LEU A 87 -16.89 10.25 5.18
CA LEU A 87 -15.59 10.64 5.72
C LEU A 87 -15.44 12.15 5.80
N ILE A 88 -15.83 12.87 4.75
CA ILE A 88 -15.77 14.34 4.71
C ILE A 88 -16.68 14.96 5.79
N GLN A 89 -17.92 14.48 5.89
CA GLN A 89 -18.90 15.02 6.84
C GLN A 89 -18.48 14.82 8.30
N ASN A 90 -17.90 13.66 8.61
CA ASN A 90 -17.48 13.30 9.97
C ASN A 90 -16.02 13.65 10.26
N LYS A 91 -15.29 14.21 9.28
CA LYS A 91 -13.86 14.53 9.37
C LYS A 91 -13.00 13.31 9.77
N ASN A 92 -13.33 12.15 9.21
CA ASN A 92 -12.55 10.94 9.42
C ASN A 92 -11.29 10.97 8.55
N GLU A 93 -10.12 10.79 9.17
CA GLU A 93 -8.82 10.72 8.47
C GLU A 93 -8.52 9.32 7.92
N TYR A 94 -9.17 8.29 8.47
CA TYR A 94 -8.98 6.90 8.06
C TYR A 94 -10.28 6.11 8.17
N CYS A 95 -10.48 5.16 7.25
CA CYS A 95 -11.61 4.24 7.27
C CYS A 95 -11.16 2.88 6.74
N MET A 96 -11.60 1.82 7.42
CA MET A 96 -11.42 0.44 6.99
C MET A 96 -12.78 -0.15 6.68
N GLU A 97 -12.98 -0.55 5.43
CA GLU A 97 -14.16 -1.28 5.01
C GLU A 97 -14.04 -2.73 5.48
N VAL A 98 -15.07 -3.23 6.16
CA VAL A 98 -15.12 -4.59 6.70
C VAL A 98 -16.39 -5.30 6.23
N THR A 99 -16.31 -6.62 6.04
CA THR A 99 -17.44 -7.47 5.69
C THR A 99 -17.72 -8.47 6.80
N PRO A 100 -18.96 -8.98 6.94
CA PRO A 100 -19.25 -10.06 7.88
C PRO A 100 -18.38 -11.29 7.59
N LYS A 101 -17.70 -11.78 8.63
CA LYS A 101 -16.80 -12.93 8.53
C LYS A 101 -17.58 -14.21 8.21
N THR A 102 -17.11 -14.95 7.21
CA THR A 102 -17.62 -16.27 6.83
C THR A 102 -16.67 -17.38 7.30
N LEU A 103 -17.10 -18.65 7.17
CA LEU A 103 -16.23 -19.80 7.44
C LEU A 103 -15.04 -19.92 6.47
N ALA A 104 -15.11 -19.26 5.30
CA ALA A 104 -14.02 -19.26 4.32
C ALA A 104 -12.91 -18.25 4.67
N ASP A 105 -13.19 -17.28 5.54
CA ASP A 105 -12.28 -16.20 5.91
C ASP A 105 -11.33 -16.64 7.04
N VAL A 106 -10.51 -17.65 6.74
CA VAL A 106 -9.56 -18.28 7.67
C VAL A 106 -8.17 -17.65 7.67
N LYS A 107 -7.85 -16.84 6.65
CA LYS A 107 -6.60 -16.08 6.51
C LYS A 107 -6.93 -14.61 6.27
N GLY A 108 -6.23 -13.71 6.96
CA GLY A 108 -6.54 -12.28 6.99
C GLY A 108 -6.83 -11.83 8.43
N GLY A 109 -6.94 -10.51 8.62
CA GLY A 109 -7.28 -9.86 9.89
C GLY A 109 -8.60 -9.12 9.79
#